data_AF-A0A7X0CGP7-F1
#
_entry.id   AF-A0A7X0CGP7-F1
#
_cell.length_a   1.000
_cell.length_b   1.000
_cell.length_c   1.000
_cell.angle_alpha   90.00
_cell.angle_beta   90.00
_cell.angle_gamma   90.00
#
_symmetry.space_group_name_H-M   'P 1'
#
loop_
_entity.id
_entity.type
_entity.pdbx_description
1 polymer ?
#
loop_
_entity_poly.entity_id
_entity_poly.type
_entity_poly.pdbx_seq_one_letter_code
_entity_poly.pdbx_strand_id
1 'polypeptide(L)'
;MSDFIEIDVASGSWQPLPDDPDDASVVGCASIMQRANASVRGSYTVENGRRYCLFWTDKHELVFMTPDSHYIRLFRREANGALTNLAPQLHVQLEPATDGDGRDMPGMSRFTLHDPEGGSTHEVIYDAAAYVRQFGMASMMSFIPDEDLGDWDFFVGARQGLDELKALAHADRVAGEHR
;
A
#
# COMPACT_ATOMS: atom_id res chain seq x y z
N MET A 1 21.18 15.69 13.53
CA MET A 1 19.74 16.00 13.65
C MET A 1 19.11 15.42 12.42
N SER A 2 18.18 14.49 12.60
CA SER A 2 17.80 13.51 11.58
C SER A 2 16.59 13.98 10.78
N ASP A 3 16.80 14.24 9.50
CA ASP A 3 15.78 14.62 8.51
C ASP A 3 14.96 13.41 8.08
N PHE A 4 14.01 12.96 8.90
CA PHE A 4 13.09 11.87 8.51
C PHE A 4 11.63 12.22 8.80
N ILE A 5 10.81 11.93 7.78
CA ILE A 5 9.43 12.37 7.61
C ILE A 5 8.51 11.53 8.52
N GLU A 6 8.07 12.14 9.60
CA GLU A 6 7.02 11.64 10.46
C GLU A 6 5.67 11.89 9.77
N ILE A 7 4.92 10.83 9.47
CA ILE A 7 3.53 10.96 8.99
C ILE A 7 2.74 11.65 10.09
N ASP A 8 2.25 12.86 9.84
CA ASP A 8 1.18 13.42 10.66
C ASP A 8 -0.14 12.73 10.28
N VAL A 9 -0.45 11.68 11.05
CA VAL A 9 -1.65 10.85 10.91
C VAL A 9 -2.93 11.69 11.01
N ALA A 10 -2.89 12.83 11.72
CA ALA A 10 -4.03 13.72 11.90
C ALA A 10 -4.28 14.62 10.69
N SER A 11 -3.24 15.17 10.04
CA SER A 11 -3.40 16.04 8.86
C SER A 11 -3.44 15.28 7.54
N GLY A 12 -2.80 14.11 7.46
CA GLY A 12 -2.67 13.35 6.21
C GLY A 12 -1.78 14.01 5.17
N SER A 13 -1.01 15.04 5.54
CA SER A 13 -0.05 15.67 4.64
C SER A 13 1.23 14.85 4.61
N TRP A 14 1.49 14.23 3.46
CA TRP A 14 2.85 13.89 3.08
C TRP A 14 3.53 15.22 2.78
N GLN A 15 4.57 15.57 3.52
CA GLN A 15 5.41 16.71 3.15
C GLN A 15 6.59 16.15 2.34
N PRO A 16 6.54 16.16 1.00
CA PRO A 16 7.75 16.07 0.22
C PRO A 16 8.51 17.39 0.39
N LEU A 17 9.75 17.33 0.84
CA LEU A 17 10.74 18.36 0.50
C LEU A 17 11.81 17.69 -0.34
N PRO A 18 11.72 17.78 -1.68
CA PRO A 18 12.89 17.57 -2.50
C PRO A 18 13.59 18.93 -2.71
N ASP A 19 14.92 18.93 -2.61
CA ASP A 19 15.76 20.03 -3.12
C ASP A 19 15.70 20.11 -4.66
N ASP A 20 15.18 19.08 -5.33
CA ASP A 20 15.08 18.95 -6.78
C ASP A 20 13.63 18.64 -7.24
N PRO A 21 12.93 19.60 -7.86
CA PRO A 21 11.53 19.43 -8.30
C PRO A 21 11.34 18.40 -9.43
N ASP A 22 12.40 17.94 -10.09
CA ASP A 22 12.30 16.98 -11.21
C ASP A 22 12.22 15.50 -10.77
N ASP A 23 12.52 15.17 -9.50
CA ASP A 23 12.55 13.78 -8.97
C ASP A 23 11.22 13.35 -8.31
N ALA A 24 10.31 14.29 -8.04
CA ALA A 24 9.04 14.03 -7.35
C ALA A 24 8.05 13.19 -8.20
N SER A 25 8.14 13.30 -9.53
CA SER A 25 7.17 12.70 -10.47
C SER A 25 7.23 11.17 -10.58
N VAL A 26 8.28 10.51 -10.07
CA VAL A 26 8.48 9.05 -10.26
C VAL A 26 8.11 8.24 -9.01
N VAL A 27 8.03 8.89 -7.84
CA VAL A 27 7.84 8.19 -6.56
C VAL A 27 6.42 7.63 -6.40
N GLY A 28 5.41 8.30 -6.95
CA GLY A 28 4.01 7.82 -6.99
C GLY A 28 3.83 6.53 -7.82
N CYS A 29 4.70 6.32 -8.81
CA CYS A 29 4.69 5.16 -9.69
C CYS A 29 5.57 3.99 -9.17
N ALA A 30 6.45 4.25 -8.20
CA ALA A 30 7.35 3.24 -7.64
C ALA A 30 6.59 2.23 -6.77
N SER A 31 6.99 0.96 -6.80
CA SER A 31 6.37 -0.06 -5.93
C SER A 31 6.64 0.25 -4.46
N ILE A 32 5.75 -0.22 -3.56
CA ILE A 32 5.93 0.03 -2.12
C ILE A 32 7.28 -0.50 -1.61
N MET A 33 7.84 -1.55 -2.23
CA MET A 33 9.18 -2.06 -1.93
C MET A 33 10.27 -1.03 -2.26
N GLN A 34 10.20 -0.42 -3.45
CA GLN A 34 11.15 0.59 -3.90
C GLN A 34 11.12 1.86 -3.02
N ARG A 35 9.97 2.16 -2.41
CA ARG A 35 9.77 3.32 -1.54
C ARG A 35 10.40 3.19 -0.15
N ALA A 36 10.93 2.03 0.24
CA ALA A 36 11.53 1.85 1.57
C ALA A 36 12.66 2.86 1.88
N ASN A 37 13.34 3.35 0.84
CA ASN A 37 14.43 4.33 0.93
C ASN A 37 14.09 5.69 0.28
N ALA A 38 12.86 5.88 -0.21
CA ALA A 38 12.45 7.11 -0.87
C ALA A 38 12.10 8.20 0.16
N SER A 39 12.13 9.46 -0.28
CA SER A 39 11.59 10.60 0.50
C SER A 39 10.12 10.39 0.85
N VAL A 40 9.40 9.66 0.00
CA VAL A 40 8.01 9.30 0.26
C VAL A 40 7.86 7.80 0.40
N ARG A 41 7.59 7.34 1.62
CA ARG A 41 7.69 5.93 2.02
C ARG A 41 6.38 5.15 1.99
N GLY A 42 5.31 5.75 1.49
CA GLY A 42 4.00 5.13 1.52
C GLY A 42 2.99 5.74 0.58
N SER A 43 1.74 5.42 0.86
CA SER A 43 0.56 5.70 0.05
C SER A 43 -0.67 5.70 0.96
N TYR A 44 -1.72 6.41 0.57
CA TYR A 44 -3.01 6.38 1.27
C TYR A 44 -4.18 6.50 0.31
N THR A 45 -5.36 6.14 0.80
CA THR A 45 -6.63 6.47 0.15
C THR A 45 -7.69 6.82 1.19
N VAL A 46 -8.77 7.47 0.75
CA VAL A 46 -9.95 7.77 1.56
C VAL A 46 -11.18 7.19 0.88
N GLU A 47 -11.74 6.13 1.46
CA GLU A 47 -12.96 5.49 1.00
C GLU A 47 -14.11 5.78 1.96
N ASN A 48 -15.21 6.36 1.48
CA ASN A 48 -16.38 6.68 2.32
C ASN A 48 -16.01 7.49 3.58
N GLY A 49 -15.05 8.42 3.46
CA GLY A 49 -14.53 9.22 4.58
C GLY A 49 -13.61 8.46 5.55
N ARG A 50 -13.23 7.23 5.22
CA ARG A 50 -12.34 6.37 6.01
C ARG A 50 -10.97 6.31 5.37
N ARG A 51 -9.94 6.72 6.09
CA ARG A 51 -8.56 6.76 5.59
C ARG A 51 -7.87 5.41 5.79
N TYR A 52 -7.17 4.98 4.75
CA TYR A 52 -6.32 3.80 4.73
C TYR A 52 -4.91 4.22 4.35
N CYS A 53 -3.89 3.67 5.01
CA CYS A 53 -2.49 3.97 4.68
C CYS A 53 -1.67 2.70 4.55
N LEU A 54 -0.68 2.72 3.66
CA LEU A 54 0.36 1.69 3.54
C LEU A 54 1.72 2.38 3.47
N PHE A 55 2.61 2.13 4.42
CA PHE A 55 3.87 2.89 4.50
C PHE A 55 4.97 2.18 5.29
N TRP A 56 6.23 2.53 4.99
CA TRP A 56 7.39 2.13 5.79
C TRP A 56 7.63 3.09 6.95
N THR A 57 7.80 2.53 8.15
CA THR A 57 8.21 3.24 9.36
C THR A 57 9.73 3.43 9.42
N ASP A 58 10.21 4.27 10.34
CA ASP A 58 11.65 4.44 10.61
C ASP A 58 12.33 3.20 11.19
N LYS A 59 11.55 2.24 11.68
CA LYS A 59 12.05 0.93 12.10
C LYS A 59 12.17 -0.04 10.94
N HIS A 60 12.06 0.46 9.71
CA HIS A 60 12.03 -0.32 8.48
C HIS A 60 10.93 -1.38 8.48
N GLU A 61 9.80 -1.10 9.13
CA GLU A 61 8.61 -1.96 9.11
C GLU A 61 7.58 -1.41 8.13
N LEU A 62 7.08 -2.25 7.22
CA LEU A 62 5.92 -1.93 6.38
C LEU A 62 4.64 -2.14 7.18
N VAL A 63 3.80 -1.12 7.20
CA VAL A 63 2.57 -1.09 8.00
C VAL A 63 1.37 -0.73 7.15
N PHE A 64 0.29 -1.48 7.33
CA PHE A 64 -1.05 -1.12 6.85
C PHE A 64 -1.85 -0.54 8.01
N MET A 65 -2.37 0.66 7.85
CA MET A 65 -3.21 1.33 8.84
C MET A 65 -4.67 1.26 8.38
N THR A 66 -5.52 0.66 9.21
CA THR A 66 -6.97 0.68 9.02
C THR A 66 -7.57 1.98 9.58
N PRO A 67 -8.82 2.32 9.21
CA PRO A 67 -9.43 3.61 9.55
C PRO A 67 -9.65 3.84 11.06
N ASP A 68 -9.69 2.77 11.84
CA ASP A 68 -9.74 2.79 13.31
C ASP A 68 -8.35 2.99 13.94
N SER A 69 -7.35 3.38 13.15
CA SER A 69 -5.96 3.58 13.58
C SER A 69 -5.30 2.31 14.10
N HIS A 70 -5.79 1.14 13.70
CA HIS A 70 -5.10 -0.10 13.97
C HIS A 70 -3.96 -0.32 12.95
N TYR A 71 -2.77 -0.62 13.48
CA TYR A 71 -1.55 -0.75 12.70
C TYR A 71 -1.18 -2.23 12.54
N ILE A 72 -1.29 -2.72 11.33
CA ILE A 72 -0.97 -4.10 10.97
C ILE A 72 0.43 -4.12 10.36
N ARG A 73 1.38 -4.72 11.08
CA ARG A 73 2.77 -4.83 10.64
C ARG A 73 2.93 -6.03 9.71
N LEU A 74 3.45 -5.80 8.52
CA LEU A 74 3.44 -6.78 7.44
C LEU A 74 4.84 -7.35 7.20
N PHE A 75 5.82 -6.46 7.07
CA PHE A 75 7.21 -6.81 6.78
C PHE A 75 8.16 -5.96 7.60
N ARG A 76 9.38 -6.47 7.81
CA ARG A 76 10.52 -5.69 8.26
C ARG A 76 11.67 -5.89 7.28
N ARG A 77 12.34 -4.81 6.90
CA ARG A 77 13.62 -4.88 6.20
C ARG A 77 14.75 -4.86 7.22
N GLU A 78 15.53 -5.92 7.22
CA GLU A 78 16.66 -6.10 8.12
C GLU A 78 17.88 -5.29 7.64
N ALA A 79 18.84 -5.05 8.54
CA ALA A 79 20.04 -4.26 8.24
C ALA A 79 20.91 -4.86 7.11
N ASN A 80 20.83 -6.17 6.89
CA ASN A 80 21.50 -6.87 5.81
C ASN A 80 20.73 -6.81 4.46
N GLY A 81 19.61 -6.08 4.42
CA GLY A 81 18.75 -5.94 3.26
C GLY A 81 17.67 -7.02 3.11
N ALA A 82 17.72 -8.10 3.91
CA ALA A 82 16.75 -9.19 3.87
C ALA A 82 15.36 -8.72 4.33
N LEU A 83 14.32 -9.41 3.85
CA LEU A 83 12.93 -9.14 4.25
C LEU A 83 12.39 -10.21 5.20
N THR A 84 12.00 -9.79 6.40
CA THR A 84 11.28 -10.62 7.36
C THR A 84 9.78 -10.39 7.21
N ASN A 85 9.02 -11.43 6.90
CA ASN A 85 7.55 -11.37 6.94
C ASN A 85 7.07 -11.44 8.40
N LEU A 86 6.44 -10.37 8.89
CA LEU A 86 5.94 -10.25 10.26
C LEU A 86 4.51 -10.79 10.42
N ALA A 87 3.77 -10.92 9.32
CA ALA A 87 2.42 -11.44 9.28
C ALA A 87 2.29 -12.55 8.21
N PRO A 88 3.03 -13.68 8.35
CA PRO A 88 3.14 -14.70 7.31
C PRO A 88 1.81 -15.38 6.97
N GLN A 89 0.90 -15.39 7.92
CA GLN A 89 -0.43 -15.99 7.80
C GLN A 89 -1.47 -15.04 7.21
N LEU A 90 -1.19 -13.74 7.20
CA LEU A 90 -2.12 -12.73 6.73
C LEU A 90 -2.12 -12.70 5.20
N HIS A 91 -3.31 -12.70 4.63
CA HIS A 91 -3.47 -12.65 3.18
C HIS A 91 -4.51 -11.62 2.77
N VAL A 92 -4.28 -11.05 1.60
CA VAL A 92 -5.17 -10.08 0.98
C VAL A 92 -5.95 -10.78 -0.10
N GLN A 93 -7.25 -10.59 -0.10
CA GLN A 93 -8.13 -10.97 -1.18
C GLN A 93 -8.70 -9.71 -1.81
N LEU A 94 -8.73 -9.69 -3.14
CA LEU A 94 -9.36 -8.64 -3.92
C LEU A 94 -10.23 -9.28 -4.98
N GLU A 95 -11.52 -8.98 -4.96
CA GLU A 95 -12.52 -9.61 -5.82
C GLU A 95 -13.61 -8.61 -6.24
N PRO A 96 -14.39 -8.88 -7.31
CA PRO A 96 -15.60 -8.13 -7.59
C PRO A 96 -16.54 -8.15 -6.39
N ALA A 97 -17.11 -7.00 -6.03
CA ALA A 97 -18.04 -6.93 -4.93
C ALA A 97 -19.41 -7.49 -5.31
N THR A 98 -20.07 -8.11 -4.35
CA THR A 98 -21.45 -8.60 -4.45
C THR A 98 -22.31 -8.00 -3.35
N ASP A 99 -23.59 -7.79 -3.64
CA ASP A 99 -24.58 -7.36 -2.65
C ASP A 99 -25.01 -8.50 -1.72
N GLY A 100 -25.90 -8.20 -0.77
CA GLY A 100 -26.41 -9.19 0.19
C GLY A 100 -27.19 -10.36 -0.44
N ASP A 101 -27.62 -10.23 -1.69
CA ASP A 101 -28.28 -11.28 -2.47
C ASP A 101 -27.29 -12.04 -3.38
N GLY A 102 -26.00 -11.73 -3.29
CA GLY A 102 -24.93 -12.33 -4.09
C GLY A 102 -24.88 -11.82 -5.53
N ARG A 103 -25.55 -10.71 -5.85
CA ARG A 103 -25.49 -10.11 -7.19
C ARG A 103 -24.27 -9.23 -7.30
N ASP A 104 -23.62 -9.29 -8.46
CA ASP A 104 -22.49 -8.42 -8.77
C ASP A 104 -22.88 -6.95 -8.62
N MET A 105 -22.00 -6.18 -7.99
CA MET A 105 -22.07 -4.72 -7.90
C MET A 105 -21.14 -4.13 -8.95
N PRO A 106 -21.64 -3.71 -10.14
CA PRO A 106 -20.76 -3.32 -11.24
C PRO A 106 -19.88 -2.13 -10.87
N GLY A 107 -18.58 -2.25 -11.16
CA GLY A 107 -17.58 -1.21 -10.85
C GLY A 107 -17.08 -1.21 -9.40
N MET A 108 -17.65 -2.04 -8.53
CA MET A 108 -17.24 -2.15 -7.13
C MET A 108 -16.32 -3.36 -6.92
N SER A 109 -15.33 -3.20 -6.05
CA SER A 109 -14.45 -4.30 -5.61
C SER A 109 -14.48 -4.42 -4.11
N ARG A 110 -14.30 -5.66 -3.62
CA ARG A 110 -14.12 -5.98 -2.20
C ARG A 110 -12.64 -6.28 -1.96
N PHE A 111 -12.04 -5.51 -1.08
CA PHE A 111 -10.74 -5.80 -0.49
C PHE A 111 -10.94 -6.38 0.91
N THR A 112 -10.37 -7.55 1.15
CA THR A 112 -10.45 -8.23 2.45
C THR A 112 -9.05 -8.60 2.91
N LEU A 113 -8.77 -8.30 4.18
CA LEU A 113 -7.58 -8.70 4.89
C LEU A 113 -7.95 -9.84 5.84
N HIS A 114 -7.40 -11.01 5.61
CA HIS A 114 -7.74 -12.20 6.38
C HIS A 114 -6.68 -12.52 7.43
N ASP A 115 -7.15 -12.97 8.59
CA ASP A 115 -6.34 -13.50 9.68
C ASP A 115 -5.87 -14.95 9.40
N PRO A 116 -5.01 -15.52 10.26
CA PRO A 116 -4.55 -16.90 10.13
C PRO A 116 -5.66 -17.95 10.23
N GLU A 117 -6.77 -17.65 10.89
CA GLU A 117 -7.89 -18.55 11.14
C GLU A 117 -8.94 -18.49 10.00
N GLY A 118 -8.73 -17.64 8.99
CA GLY A 118 -9.65 -17.40 7.88
C GLY A 118 -10.77 -16.42 8.20
N GLY A 119 -10.70 -15.73 9.35
CA GLY A 119 -11.55 -14.60 9.69
C GLY A 119 -11.12 -13.33 8.95
N SER A 120 -12.07 -12.48 8.59
CA SER A 120 -11.76 -11.17 8.04
C SER A 120 -11.35 -10.21 9.17
N THR A 121 -10.08 -9.79 9.17
CA THR A 121 -9.60 -8.72 10.07
C THR A 121 -10.11 -7.36 9.63
N HIS A 122 -10.25 -7.17 8.32
CA HIS A 122 -10.73 -5.92 7.74
C HIS A 122 -11.35 -6.19 6.37
N GLU A 123 -12.46 -5.51 6.08
CA GLU A 123 -13.12 -5.55 4.77
C GLU A 123 -13.50 -4.12 4.33
N VAL A 124 -13.36 -3.85 3.04
CA VAL A 124 -13.88 -2.64 2.41
C VAL A 124 -14.40 -2.95 1.01
N ILE A 125 -15.60 -2.45 0.72
CA ILE A 125 -16.18 -2.38 -0.62
C ILE A 125 -16.00 -0.95 -1.12
N TYR A 126 -15.39 -0.78 -2.29
CA TYR A 126 -15.03 0.52 -2.85
C TYR A 126 -15.29 0.58 -4.36
N ASP A 127 -15.44 1.80 -4.90
CA ASP A 127 -15.67 2.03 -6.35
C ASP A 127 -14.34 1.95 -7.11
N ALA A 128 -13.91 0.74 -7.44
CA ALA A 128 -12.70 0.49 -8.24
C ALA A 128 -12.79 1.17 -9.62
N ALA A 129 -13.99 1.29 -10.18
CA ALA A 129 -14.19 1.99 -11.45
C ALA A 129 -13.94 3.51 -11.33
N ALA A 130 -14.08 4.12 -10.14
CA ALA A 130 -13.69 5.51 -9.91
C ALA A 130 -12.20 5.73 -10.10
N TYR A 131 -11.35 4.82 -9.59
CA TYR A 131 -9.91 4.87 -9.80
C TYR A 131 -9.56 4.79 -11.29
N VAL A 132 -10.20 3.89 -12.04
CA VAL A 132 -9.98 3.78 -13.49
C VAL A 132 -10.42 5.05 -14.23
N ARG A 133 -11.54 5.66 -13.85
CA ARG A 133 -12.01 6.92 -14.45
C ARG A 133 -11.07 8.08 -14.15
N GLN A 134 -10.56 8.15 -12.93
CA GLN A 134 -9.72 9.23 -12.45
C GLN A 134 -8.29 9.13 -13.00
N PHE A 135 -7.69 7.94 -12.96
CA PHE A 135 -6.28 7.73 -13.27
C PHE A 135 -6.04 7.06 -14.64
N GLY A 136 -6.99 6.25 -15.13
CA GLY A 136 -6.90 5.61 -16.46
C GLY A 136 -7.01 6.56 -17.65
N MET A 137 -7.48 7.80 -17.43
CA MET A 137 -7.45 8.89 -18.42
C MET A 137 -6.22 9.79 -18.28
N ALA A 138 -5.62 9.87 -17.08
CA ALA A 138 -4.43 10.68 -16.81
C ALA A 138 -3.18 10.13 -17.54
N SER A 139 -3.11 8.81 -17.75
CA SER A 139 -2.06 8.17 -18.57
C SER A 139 -2.08 8.60 -20.06
N MET A 140 -3.11 9.31 -20.50
CA MET A 140 -3.27 9.82 -21.87
C MET A 140 -2.94 11.32 -22.03
N MET A 141 -2.74 12.07 -20.94
CA MET A 141 -2.42 13.51 -20.96
C MET A 141 -1.19 13.81 -20.09
N SER A 142 -0.15 14.45 -20.64
CA SER A 142 1.11 14.83 -19.95
C SER A 142 0.97 15.89 -18.84
N PHE A 143 -0.17 15.99 -18.18
CA PHE A 143 -0.36 16.81 -17.00
C PHE A 143 -0.76 15.87 -15.87
N ILE A 144 0.22 15.44 -15.09
CA ILE A 144 0.03 14.77 -13.82
C ILE A 144 -0.03 15.91 -12.79
N PRO A 145 -1.22 16.31 -12.30
CA PRO A 145 -1.28 17.26 -11.20
C PRO A 145 -0.78 16.56 -9.93
N ASP A 146 -0.10 17.30 -9.05
CA ASP A 146 0.40 16.87 -7.72
C ASP A 146 -0.41 15.71 -7.12
N GLU A 147 0.11 14.49 -7.28
CA GLU A 147 -0.61 13.25 -7.02
C GLU A 147 -0.12 12.63 -5.72
N ASP A 148 -0.98 12.66 -4.70
CA ASP A 148 -0.84 11.93 -3.45
C ASP A 148 -0.86 10.42 -3.71
N LEU A 149 0.30 9.87 -4.07
CA LEU A 149 0.78 8.51 -3.79
C LEU A 149 -0.32 7.45 -3.80
N GLY A 150 -0.91 7.21 -4.96
CA GLY A 150 -2.07 6.34 -5.13
C GLY A 150 -2.44 6.27 -6.60
N ASP A 151 -1.44 6.26 -7.47
CA ASP A 151 -1.56 6.56 -8.90
C ASP A 151 -2.42 5.54 -9.66
N TRP A 152 -2.75 4.43 -9.02
CA TRP A 152 -3.67 3.42 -9.49
C TRP A 152 -4.23 2.68 -8.28
N ASP A 153 -5.51 2.30 -8.35
CA ASP A 153 -6.28 1.62 -7.30
C ASP A 153 -5.44 1.16 -6.09
N PHE A 154 -5.51 1.95 -5.00
CA PHE A 154 -4.70 1.76 -3.80
C PHE A 154 -4.73 0.32 -3.28
N PHE A 155 -5.90 -0.32 -3.32
CA PHE A 155 -6.07 -1.68 -2.81
C PHE A 155 -5.47 -2.73 -3.74
N VAL A 156 -5.49 -2.48 -5.07
CA VAL A 156 -4.72 -3.27 -6.04
C VAL A 156 -3.22 -3.12 -5.78
N GLY A 157 -2.73 -1.88 -5.61
CA GLY A 157 -1.32 -1.60 -5.33
C GLY A 157 -0.85 -2.24 -4.02
N ALA A 158 -1.66 -2.17 -2.97
CA ALA A 158 -1.40 -2.81 -1.69
C ALA A 158 -1.31 -4.33 -1.83
N ARG A 159 -2.26 -4.97 -2.52
CA ARG A 159 -2.22 -6.43 -2.77
C ARG A 159 -0.93 -6.84 -3.49
N GLN A 160 -0.63 -6.17 -4.60
CA GLN A 160 0.53 -6.52 -5.42
C GLN A 160 1.86 -6.30 -4.70
N GLY A 161 2.00 -5.17 -3.99
CA GLY A 161 3.20 -4.89 -3.20
C GLY A 161 3.42 -5.92 -2.11
N LEU A 162 2.34 -6.41 -1.47
CA LEU A 162 2.43 -7.47 -0.49
C LEU A 162 2.79 -8.82 -1.12
N ASP A 163 2.21 -9.17 -2.27
CA ASP A 163 2.54 -10.39 -3.00
C ASP A 163 4.02 -10.39 -3.45
N GLU A 164 4.54 -9.25 -3.93
CA GLU A 164 5.95 -9.05 -4.29
C GLU A 164 6.86 -9.29 -3.07
N LEU A 165 6.58 -8.63 -1.94
CA LEU A 165 7.37 -8.77 -0.71
C LEU A 165 7.32 -10.19 -0.14
N LYS A 166 6.19 -10.89 -0.25
CA LYS A 166 6.08 -12.31 0.14
C LYS A 166 7.00 -13.18 -0.71
N ALA A 167 7.03 -12.97 -2.03
CA ALA A 167 7.88 -13.74 -2.94
C ALA A 167 9.37 -13.51 -2.63
N LEU A 168 9.77 -12.27 -2.38
CA LEU A 168 11.15 -11.91 -2.02
C LEU A 168 11.57 -12.50 -0.67
N ALA A 169 10.75 -12.35 0.37
CA ALA A 169 11.04 -12.91 1.69
C ALA A 169 11.16 -14.45 1.65
N HIS A 170 10.38 -15.11 0.79
CA HIS A 170 10.50 -16.55 0.57
C HIS A 170 11.83 -16.93 -0.12
N ALA A 171 12.23 -16.19 -1.16
CA ALA A 171 13.47 -16.43 -1.88
C ALA A 171 14.72 -16.23 -0.98
N ASP A 172 14.73 -15.19 -0.16
CA ASP A 172 15.81 -14.92 0.81
C ASP A 172 15.97 -16.05 1.82
N ARG A 173 14.86 -16.61 2.32
CA ARG A 173 14.89 -17.75 3.25
C ARG A 173 15.52 -18.98 2.61
N VAL A 174 15.12 -19.32 1.38
CA VAL A 174 15.66 -20.48 0.65
C VAL A 174 17.16 -20.30 0.37
N ALA A 175 17.59 -19.09 -0.01
CA ALA A 175 19.00 -18.80 -0.24
C ALA A 175 19.86 -18.86 1.04
N GLY A 176 19.28 -18.52 2.20
CA GLY A 176 19.93 -18.61 3.52
C GLY A 176 20.06 -20.05 4.05
N GLU A 177 19.12 -20.95 3.72
CA GLU A 177 19.15 -22.37 4.10
C GLU A 177 20.18 -23.20 3.31
N HIS A 178 20.70 -22.67 2.19
CA HIS A 178 21.70 -23.32 1.33
C HIS A 178 23.14 -22.79 1.52
N ARG A 179 23.40 -22.00 2.58
CA ARG A 179 24.74 -21.51 2.93
C ARG A 179 25.33 -22.17 4.17
#